data_AF-Q2W8I7-F1
#
_entry.id   AF-Q2W8I7-F1
#
_cell.length_a   1.000
_cell.length_b   1.000
_cell.length_c   1.000
_cell.angle_alpha   90.00
_cell.angle_beta   90.00
_cell.angle_gamma   90.00
#
_symmetry.space_group_name_H-M   'P 1'
#
loop_
_entity.id
_entity.type
_entity.pdbx_description
1 polymer ?
#
loop_
_entity_poly.entity_id
_entity_poly.type
_entity_poly.pdbx_seq_one_letter_code
_entity_poly.pdbx_strand_id
1 'polypeptide(L)'
;MRGLLLDRGFAIGASITRARRAIPEIISDPNNGLTTMARETITELHEFLGQIDQRIKAFDRRIGEIFRANAACQRIARIFGVGPKTATAVIAAVGDGKEFKNGRHLSAWMGLVPRQHSSGSR
;
A
#
# COMPACT_ATOMS: atom_id res chain seq x y z
N MET A 1 2.21 -5.03 -17.44
CA MET A 1 3.63 -5.37 -17.65
C MET A 1 3.88 -6.88 -17.65
N ARG A 2 3.69 -7.62 -16.55
CA ARG A 2 3.96 -9.08 -16.53
C ARG A 2 3.22 -9.88 -17.62
N GLY A 3 1.92 -9.64 -17.81
CA GLY A 3 1.15 -10.28 -18.89
C GLY A 3 1.67 -9.91 -20.29
N LEU A 4 1.88 -8.61 -20.54
CA LEU A 4 2.40 -8.10 -21.81
C LEU A 4 3.76 -8.71 -22.21
N LEU A 5 4.61 -8.98 -21.21
CA LEU A 5 5.90 -9.63 -21.38
C LEU A 5 5.75 -11.14 -21.57
N LEU A 6 4.84 -11.78 -20.83
CA LEU A 6 4.54 -13.21 -20.97
C LEU A 6 4.01 -13.54 -22.37
N ASP A 7 3.13 -12.71 -22.93
CA ASP A 7 2.60 -12.85 -24.30
C ASP A 7 3.69 -12.79 -25.38
N ARG A 8 4.87 -12.25 -25.02
CA ARG A 8 6.05 -12.12 -25.89
C ARG A 8 7.17 -13.09 -25.52
N GLY A 9 6.88 -14.10 -24.68
CA GLY A 9 7.84 -15.14 -24.29
C GLY A 9 8.69 -14.83 -23.05
N PHE A 10 8.49 -13.68 -22.40
CA PHE A 10 9.25 -13.29 -21.22
C PHE A 10 8.48 -13.61 -19.93
N ALA A 11 8.79 -14.77 -19.34
CA ALA A 11 8.23 -15.17 -18.06
C ALA A 11 8.91 -14.44 -16.88
N ILE A 12 8.13 -13.67 -16.12
CA ILE A 12 8.58 -13.03 -14.87
C ILE A 12 7.77 -13.60 -13.69
N GLY A 13 8.41 -13.80 -12.54
CA GLY A 13 7.72 -14.16 -11.31
C GLY A 13 6.74 -13.07 -10.84
N ALA A 14 5.74 -13.43 -10.02
CA ALA A 14 4.71 -12.49 -9.56
C ALA A 14 5.22 -11.41 -8.57
N SER A 15 6.45 -11.54 -8.07
CA SER A 15 7.04 -10.60 -7.10
C SER A 15 7.46 -9.28 -7.76
N ILE A 16 7.10 -8.15 -7.14
CA ILE A 16 7.53 -6.81 -7.57
C ILE A 16 9.06 -6.68 -7.60
N THR A 17 9.77 -7.32 -6.66
CA THR A 17 11.24 -7.31 -6.62
C THR A 17 11.82 -8.00 -7.84
N ARG A 18 11.22 -9.12 -8.28
CA ARG A 18 11.62 -9.81 -9.51
C ARG A 18 11.32 -8.97 -10.75
N ALA A 19 10.17 -8.32 -10.80
CA ALA A 19 9.80 -7.44 -11.90
C ALA A 19 10.77 -6.25 -12.04
N ARG A 20 11.10 -5.56 -10.94
CA ARG A 20 12.06 -4.45 -10.92
C ARG A 20 13.47 -4.83 -11.39
N ARG A 21 13.85 -6.10 -11.25
CA ARG A 21 15.14 -6.61 -11.74
C ARG A 21 15.07 -7.02 -13.21
N ALA A 22 14.09 -7.86 -13.56
CA ALA A 22 14.04 -8.48 -14.88
C ALA A 22 13.61 -7.50 -15.98
N ILE A 23 12.73 -6.54 -15.70
CA ILE A 23 12.20 -5.64 -16.72
C ILE A 23 13.30 -4.77 -17.36
N PRO A 24 14.20 -4.11 -16.60
CA PRO A 24 15.33 -3.39 -17.18
C PRO A 24 16.27 -4.28 -18.01
N GLU A 25 16.54 -5.50 -17.55
CA GLU A 25 17.39 -6.47 -18.27
C GLU A 25 16.76 -6.82 -19.64
N ILE A 26 15.45 -7.07 -19.67
CA ILE A 26 14.70 -7.34 -20.91
C ILE A 26 14.67 -6.10 -21.83
N ILE A 27 14.39 -4.91 -21.31
CA ILE A 27 14.32 -3.69 -22.14
C ILE A 27 15.70 -3.28 -22.67
N SER A 28 16.79 -3.66 -22.01
CA SER A 28 18.15 -3.29 -22.43
C SER A 28 18.71 -4.20 -23.52
N ASP A 29 18.18 -5.42 -23.67
CA ASP A 29 18.62 -6.35 -24.71
C ASP A 29 17.94 -6.03 -26.05
N PRO A 30 18.66 -5.49 -27.06
CA PRO A 30 18.08 -5.16 -28.36
C PRO A 30 17.73 -6.40 -29.19
N ASN A 31 18.29 -7.57 -28.87
CA ASN A 31 18.18 -8.79 -29.69
C ASN A 31 17.02 -9.71 -29.26
N ASN A 32 16.24 -9.32 -28.25
CA ASN A 32 15.26 -10.20 -27.64
C ASN A 32 13.87 -10.19 -28.30
N GLY A 33 13.77 -9.98 -29.61
CA GLY A 33 12.50 -10.12 -30.35
C GLY A 33 11.37 -9.15 -29.95
N LEU A 34 11.60 -8.22 -29.01
CA LEU A 34 10.66 -7.14 -28.70
C LEU A 34 10.63 -6.13 -29.85
N THR A 35 9.43 -5.80 -30.31
CA THR A 35 9.22 -4.68 -31.24
C THR A 35 9.57 -3.36 -30.56
N THR A 36 9.94 -2.35 -31.36
CA THR A 36 10.26 -1.00 -30.86
C THR A 36 9.12 -0.42 -30.01
N MET A 37 7.89 -0.47 -30.51
CA MET A 37 6.70 0.00 -29.79
C MET A 37 6.50 -0.71 -28.44
N ALA A 38 6.72 -2.03 -28.38
CA ALA A 38 6.60 -2.77 -27.13
C ALA A 38 7.69 -2.36 -26.13
N ARG A 39 8.92 -2.15 -26.60
CA ARG A 39 10.04 -1.69 -25.77
C ARG A 39 9.78 -0.30 -25.20
N GLU A 40 9.33 0.64 -26.02
CA GLU A 40 8.96 2.00 -25.60
C GLU A 40 7.84 1.97 -24.55
N THR A 41 6.74 1.27 -24.85
CA THR A 41 5.60 1.16 -23.92
C THR A 41 5.99 0.57 -22.58
N ILE A 42 6.79 -0.50 -22.55
CA ILE A 42 7.20 -1.14 -21.29
C ILE A 42 8.18 -0.25 -20.54
N THR A 43 9.03 0.51 -21.24
CA THR A 43 9.91 1.51 -20.63
C THR A 43 9.10 2.58 -19.90
N GLU A 44 8.12 3.19 -20.57
CA GLU A 44 7.24 4.20 -19.96
C GLU A 44 6.51 3.66 -18.73
N LEU A 45 5.96 2.45 -18.81
CA LEU A 45 5.28 1.81 -17.68
C LEU A 45 6.24 1.52 -16.51
N HIS A 46 7.49 1.14 -16.80
CA HIS A 46 8.50 0.88 -15.79
C HIS A 46 8.96 2.18 -15.10
N GLU A 47 9.14 3.25 -15.86
CA GLU A 47 9.44 4.58 -15.31
C GLU A 47 8.29 5.09 -14.43
N PHE A 48 7.05 4.95 -14.90
CA PHE A 48 5.87 5.33 -14.13
C PHE A 48 5.76 4.55 -12.81
N LEU A 49 6.06 3.24 -12.83
CA LEU A 49 6.17 2.45 -11.60
C LEU A 49 7.21 3.04 -10.64
N GLY A 50 8.38 3.43 -11.16
CA GLY A 50 9.42 4.10 -10.37
C GLY A 50 8.95 5.43 -9.75
N GLN A 51 8.19 6.23 -10.49
CA GLN A 51 7.60 7.48 -9.98
C GLN A 51 6.59 7.22 -8.85
N ILE A 52 5.73 6.20 -9.00
CA ILE A 52 4.81 5.78 -7.94
C ILE A 52 5.59 5.38 -6.68
N ASP A 53 6.67 4.61 -6.83
CA ASP A 53 7.51 4.20 -5.70
C ASP A 53 8.12 5.40 -4.95
N GLN A 54 8.58 6.41 -5.69
CA GLN A 54 9.11 7.63 -5.10
C GLN A 54 8.04 8.40 -4.31
N ARG A 55 6.82 8.49 -4.86
CA ARG A 55 5.69 9.13 -4.17
C ARG A 55 5.28 8.38 -2.92
N ILE A 56 5.21 7.05 -2.97
CA ILE A 56 4.94 6.21 -1.79
C ILE A 56 5.97 6.48 -0.69
N LYS A 57 7.27 6.47 -1.04
CA LYS A 57 8.34 6.79 -0.08
C LYS A 57 8.21 8.19 0.52
N ALA A 58 7.83 9.18 -0.29
CA ALA A 58 7.60 10.53 0.20
C ALA A 58 6.45 10.58 1.22
N PHE A 59 5.33 9.88 0.94
CA PHE A 59 4.22 9.78 1.88
C PHE A 59 4.59 9.00 3.14
N ASP A 60 5.31 7.89 3.03
CA ASP A 60 5.79 7.13 4.20
C ASP A 60 6.67 8.01 5.11
N ARG A 61 7.55 8.85 4.55
CA ARG A 61 8.35 9.81 5.33
C ARG A 61 7.47 10.81 6.08
N ARG A 62 6.52 11.43 5.38
CA ARG A 62 5.59 12.40 5.97
C ARG A 62 4.73 11.77 7.07
N ILE A 63 4.25 10.54 6.88
CA ILE A 63 3.53 9.79 7.92
C ILE A 63 4.44 9.54 9.13
N GLY A 64 5.72 9.20 8.90
CA GLY A 64 6.71 9.03 9.96
C GLY A 64 6.97 10.30 10.76
N GLU A 65 7.03 11.45 10.10
CA GLU A 65 7.16 12.77 10.75
C GLU A 65 5.95 13.09 11.62
N ILE A 66 4.73 12.93 11.09
CA ILE A 66 3.47 13.12 11.84
C ILE A 66 3.43 12.19 13.05
N PHE A 67 3.80 10.91 12.86
CA PHE A 67 3.84 9.93 13.94
C PHE A 67 4.77 10.35 15.08
N ARG A 68 5.98 10.82 14.75
CA ARG A 68 6.96 11.27 15.76
C ARG A 68 6.51 12.54 16.49
N ALA A 69 5.83 13.44 15.80
CA ALA A 69 5.35 14.70 16.37
C ALA A 69 4.08 14.53 17.23
N ASN A 70 3.33 13.44 17.10
CA ASN A 70 2.04 13.25 17.76
C ASN A 70 2.10 12.18 18.86
N ALA A 71 2.00 12.60 20.12
CA ALA A 71 2.01 11.72 21.28
C ALA A 71 0.83 10.73 21.32
N ALA A 72 -0.33 11.08 20.74
CA ALA A 72 -1.47 10.17 20.63
C ALA A 72 -1.18 9.04 19.63
N CYS A 73 -0.57 9.35 18.49
CA CYS A 73 -0.10 8.34 17.53
C CYS A 73 0.89 7.37 18.21
N GLN A 74 1.88 7.89 18.93
CA GLN A 74 2.86 7.06 19.64
C GLN A 74 2.22 6.17 20.70
N ARG A 75 1.18 6.66 21.41
CA ARG A 75 0.45 5.88 22.41
C ARG A 75 -0.31 4.73 21.77
N ILE A 76 -0.99 4.98 20.64
CA ILE A 76 -1.75 3.96 19.91
C ILE A 76 -0.81 2.89 19.34
N ALA A 77 0.37 3.27 18.84
CA ALA A 77 1.36 2.31 18.33
C ALA A 77 2.00 1.41 19.40
N ARG A 78 1.72 1.62 20.70
CA ARG A 78 2.11 0.66 21.75
C ARG A 78 1.24 -0.61 21.72
N ILE A 79 0.10 -0.58 21.05
CA ILE A 79 -0.74 -1.76 20.84
C ILE A 79 0.02 -2.73 19.92
N PHE A 80 0.12 -3.99 20.32
CA PHE A 80 0.81 -5.02 19.53
C PHE A 80 0.21 -5.11 18.12
N GLY A 81 1.09 -5.08 17.10
CA GLY A 81 0.69 -5.10 15.68
C GLY A 81 0.28 -3.73 15.10
N VAL A 82 0.26 -2.65 15.89
CA VAL A 82 -0.07 -1.30 15.42
C VAL A 82 1.21 -0.49 15.16
N GLY A 83 1.51 -0.26 13.88
CA GLY A 83 2.66 0.55 13.47
C GLY A 83 2.32 2.02 13.20
N PRO A 84 3.32 2.84 12.82
CA PRO A 84 3.15 4.28 12.55
C PRO A 84 2.04 4.61 11.56
N LYS A 85 1.92 3.85 10.46
CA LYS A 85 0.87 4.07 9.45
C LYS A 85 -0.52 3.91 10.04
N THR A 86 -0.76 2.79 10.72
CA THR A 86 -2.07 2.46 11.31
C THR A 86 -2.41 3.43 12.43
N ALA A 87 -1.46 3.76 13.31
CA ALA A 87 -1.68 4.71 14.40
C ALA A 87 -2.04 6.11 13.87
N THR A 88 -1.30 6.60 12.88
CA THR A 88 -1.59 7.89 12.24
C THR A 88 -2.94 7.86 11.51
N ALA A 89 -3.30 6.76 10.85
CA ALA A 89 -4.60 6.61 10.21
C ALA A 89 -5.76 6.64 11.22
N VAL A 90 -5.60 5.97 12.38
CA VAL A 90 -6.62 6.01 13.44
C VAL A 90 -6.81 7.44 13.93
N ILE A 91 -5.75 8.16 14.27
CA ILE A 91 -5.87 9.55 14.72
C ILE A 91 -6.49 10.45 13.64
N ALA A 92 -6.08 10.29 12.38
CA ALA A 92 -6.62 11.07 11.28
C ALA A 92 -8.12 10.78 11.01
N ALA A 93 -8.55 9.53 11.17
CA ALA A 93 -9.93 9.10 10.96
C ALA A 93 -10.85 9.46 12.14
N VAL A 94 -10.34 9.38 13.37
CA VAL A 94 -11.11 9.62 14.60
C VAL A 94 -11.24 11.11 14.91
N GLY A 95 -10.25 11.94 14.56
CA GLY A 95 -10.27 13.37 14.92
C GLY A 95 -10.28 13.57 16.43
N ASP A 96 -11.26 14.28 16.97
CA ASP A 96 -11.44 14.41 18.41
C ASP A 96 -12.20 13.20 18.98
N GLY A 97 -11.47 12.33 19.68
CA GLY A 97 -12.03 11.15 20.33
C GLY A 97 -13.13 11.45 21.38
N LYS A 98 -13.28 12.70 21.82
CA LYS A 98 -14.36 13.13 22.71
C LYS A 98 -15.74 13.15 22.05
N GLU A 99 -15.80 13.11 20.71
CA GLU A 99 -17.08 12.97 19.98
C GLU A 99 -17.74 11.61 20.25
N PHE A 100 -16.99 10.62 20.73
CA PHE A 100 -17.52 9.32 21.12
C PHE A 100 -17.88 9.29 22.60
N LYS A 101 -19.07 8.76 22.91
CA LYS A 101 -19.56 8.58 24.30
C LYS A 101 -18.59 7.80 25.17
N ASN A 102 -17.91 6.79 24.62
CA ASN A 102 -16.86 6.01 25.28
C ASN A 102 -16.09 5.15 24.25
N GLY A 103 -15.05 4.46 24.71
CA GLY A 103 -14.21 3.61 23.87
C GLY A 103 -14.95 2.43 23.20
N ARG A 104 -16.08 1.95 23.73
CA ARG A 104 -16.88 0.90 23.06
C ARG A 104 -17.57 1.43 21.82
N HIS A 105 -18.11 2.66 21.86
CA HIS A 105 -18.71 3.30 20.69
C HIS A 105 -17.66 3.56 19.60
N LEU A 106 -16.46 4.01 19.98
CA LEU A 106 -15.34 4.14 19.05
C LEU A 106 -14.96 2.79 18.42
N SER A 107 -14.86 1.73 19.25
CA SER A 107 -14.51 0.39 18.77
C SER A 107 -15.56 -0.17 17.80
N ALA A 108 -16.85 0.07 18.08
CA ALA A 108 -17.94 -0.32 17.19
C ALA A 108 -17.89 0.46 15.86
N TRP A 109 -17.60 1.77 15.92
CA TRP A 109 -17.44 2.60 14.72
C TRP A 109 -16.24 2.17 13.86
N MET A 110 -15.13 1.79 14.48
CA MET A 110 -13.97 1.20 13.77
C MET A 110 -14.18 -0.26 13.31
N GLY A 111 -15.36 -0.86 13.57
CA GLY A 111 -15.65 -2.23 13.16
C GLY A 111 -14.92 -3.31 13.96
N LEU A 112 -14.38 -2.98 15.15
CA LEU A 112 -13.62 -3.89 16.01
C LEU A 112 -14.52 -4.75 16.93
N VAL A 113 -15.83 -4.51 16.93
CA VAL A 113 -16.80 -5.25 17.73
C VAL A 113 -17.47 -6.31 16.84
N PRO A 114 -17.58 -7.58 17.29
CA PRO A 114 -18.31 -8.61 16.54
C PRO A 114 -19.74 -8.17 16.21
N ARG A 115 -20.16 -8.40 14.96
CA ARG A 115 -21.56 -8.14 14.56
C ARG A 115 -22.45 -9.22 15.16
N GLN A 116 -23.44 -8.83 15.94
CA GLN A 116 -24.46 -9.76 16.43
C GLN A 116 -25.43 -10.08 15.28
N HIS A 117 -25.37 -11.31 14.77
CA HIS A 117 -26.42 -11.86 13.91
C HIS A 117 -27.38 -12.66 14.82
N SER A 118 -28.36 -11.98 15.42
CA SER A 118 -29.46 -12.68 16.08
C SER A 118 -30.52 -13.01 15.04
N SER A 119 -30.67 -14.29 14.69
CA SER A 119 -31.77 -14.80 13.88
C SER A 119 -33.02 -15.13 14.72
N GLY A 120 -33.09 -14.62 15.96
CA GLY A 120 -34.21 -14.85 16.86
C GLY A 120 -35.44 -14.03 16.50
N SER A 121 -36.17 -14.44 15.47
CA SER A 121 -37.60 -14.16 15.34
C SER A 121 -38.37 -15.32 15.95
N ARG A 122 -39.15 -15.02 17.01
CA ARG A 122 -40.18 -15.84 17.71
C ARG A 122 -40.27 -17.33 17.41
#